data_AF-E4XTQ1-F1
#
_entry.id   AF-E4XTQ1-F1
#
_cell.length_a   1.000
_cell.length_b   1.000
_cell.length_c   1.000
_cell.angle_alpha   90.00
_cell.angle_beta   90.00
_cell.angle_gamma   90.00
#
_symmetry.space_group_name_H-M   'P 1'
#
loop_
_entity.id
_entity.type
_entity.pdbx_description
1 polymer ?
#
loop_
_entity_poly.entity_id
_entity_poly.type
_entity_poly.pdbx_seq_one_letter_code
_entity_poly.pdbx_strand_id
1 'polypeptide(L)'
;MRSNIVSLSVSFGVEKATEQASAIYKAWKDSDGQLSKRPHPDVAGTVYNLGISSGTFEDWEFMYAQYAKELVADEKKKYMRAMAATENVTTIDFMLNTLAMDKTIILEQDFFTFINYISYTTVGERMTWDWVRVHWPQLVERFGTNDRNFGRLAPNIANDFKTEYGLWSAADFFQVTEADAGAGEGPRKSTIAQIESNIDWLENYESDILAWLESH
;
A
#
# COMPACT_ATOMS: atom_id res chain seq x y z
N MET A 1 -2.92 16.55 -14.95
CA MET A 1 -2.86 15.86 -16.26
C MET A 1 -1.46 15.36 -16.58
N ARG A 2 -0.40 16.19 -16.47
CA ARG A 2 1.01 15.75 -16.69
C ARG A 2 1.52 14.73 -15.66
N SER A 3 1.23 14.92 -14.37
CA SER A 3 1.58 13.96 -13.29
C SER A 3 1.01 12.56 -13.57
N ASN A 4 -0.26 12.49 -14.00
CA ASN A 4 -0.92 11.22 -14.31
C ASN A 4 -0.27 10.53 -15.52
N ILE A 5 0.09 11.27 -16.58
CA ILE A 5 0.77 10.68 -17.75
C ILE A 5 2.13 10.10 -17.36
N VAL A 6 2.93 10.86 -16.59
CA VAL A 6 4.25 10.38 -16.14
C VAL A 6 4.12 9.18 -15.21
N SER A 7 3.20 9.23 -14.24
CA SER A 7 2.94 8.10 -13.35
C SER A 7 2.51 6.85 -14.13
N LEU A 8 1.65 7.03 -15.13
CA LEU A 8 1.15 5.94 -15.96
C LEU A 8 2.25 5.37 -16.87
N SER A 9 3.08 6.23 -17.47
CA SER A 9 4.21 5.80 -18.29
C SER A 9 5.24 5.03 -17.47
N VAL A 10 5.53 5.46 -16.24
CA VAL A 10 6.44 4.73 -15.34
C VAL A 10 5.81 3.42 -14.87
N SER A 11 4.53 3.40 -14.50
CA SER A 11 3.86 2.17 -14.06
C SER A 11 3.74 1.12 -15.17
N PHE A 12 3.57 1.55 -16.43
CA PHE A 12 3.59 0.65 -17.59
C PHE A 12 4.99 0.36 -18.13
N GLY A 13 6.04 0.79 -17.42
CA GLY A 13 7.41 0.46 -17.78
C GLY A 13 7.86 1.06 -19.12
N VAL A 14 7.32 2.20 -19.53
CA VAL A 14 7.80 2.93 -20.72
C VAL A 14 9.27 3.28 -20.50
N GLU A 15 10.16 2.59 -21.20
CA GLU A 15 11.61 2.57 -20.98
C GLU A 15 12.18 3.96 -20.70
N LYS A 16 11.97 4.91 -21.62
CA LYS A 16 12.47 6.29 -21.48
C LYS A 16 11.94 7.01 -20.24
N ALA A 17 10.68 6.80 -19.85
CA ALA A 17 10.10 7.44 -18.67
C ALA A 17 10.68 6.83 -17.38
N THR A 18 10.83 5.50 -17.35
CA THR A 18 11.44 4.77 -16.26
C THR A 18 12.91 5.16 -16.08
N GLU A 19 13.70 5.19 -17.15
CA GLU A 19 15.11 5.61 -17.11
C GLU A 19 15.27 7.04 -16.55
N GLN A 20 14.43 7.97 -17.00
CA GLN A 20 14.46 9.34 -16.52
C GLN A 20 14.10 9.44 -15.04
N ALA A 21 13.05 8.74 -14.61
CA ALA A 21 12.64 8.72 -13.21
C ALA A 21 13.72 8.08 -12.31
N SER A 22 14.32 6.97 -12.73
CA SER A 22 15.44 6.32 -12.03
C SER A 22 16.67 7.23 -11.95
N ALA A 23 17.00 7.95 -13.03
CA ALA A 23 18.11 8.90 -13.03
C ALA A 23 17.87 10.08 -12.06
N ILE A 24 16.65 10.60 -12.00
CA ILE A 24 16.27 11.65 -11.05
C ILE A 24 16.37 11.13 -9.61
N TYR A 25 15.83 9.94 -9.34
CA TYR A 25 15.89 9.34 -8.01
C TYR A 25 17.35 9.14 -7.57
N LYS A 26 18.18 8.55 -8.44
CA LYS A 26 19.60 8.32 -8.17
C LYS A 26 20.35 9.62 -7.91
N ALA A 27 20.15 10.65 -8.73
CA ALA A 27 20.80 11.95 -8.52
C ALA A 27 20.41 12.59 -7.18
N TRP A 28 19.16 12.40 -6.74
CA TRP A 28 18.70 12.86 -5.44
C TRP A 28 19.32 12.05 -4.28
N LYS A 29 19.34 10.71 -4.39
CA LYS A 29 19.98 9.82 -3.41
C LYS A 29 21.48 10.11 -3.27
N ASP A 30 22.19 10.21 -4.39
CA ASP A 30 23.64 10.51 -4.42
C ASP A 30 23.97 11.89 -3.83
N SER A 31 22.99 12.79 -3.74
CA SER A 31 23.10 14.09 -3.06
C SER A 31 22.74 14.07 -1.58
N ASP A 32 22.51 12.90 -0.99
CA ASP A 32 22.01 12.71 0.38
C ASP A 32 20.70 13.46 0.65
N GLY A 33 19.81 13.48 -0.34
CA GLY A 33 18.48 14.04 -0.19
C GLY A 33 18.40 15.57 -0.26
N GLN A 34 19.45 16.26 -0.74
CA GLN A 34 19.45 17.73 -0.85
C GLN A 34 18.20 18.29 -1.55
N LEU A 35 17.60 19.32 -0.94
CA LEU A 35 16.35 19.93 -1.44
C LEU A 35 16.48 20.46 -2.88
N SER A 36 17.66 20.95 -3.27
CA SER A 36 17.95 21.44 -4.63
C SER A 36 17.97 20.34 -5.71
N LYS A 37 18.11 19.07 -5.29
CA LYS A 37 18.12 17.89 -6.16
C LYS A 37 16.85 17.05 -6.03
N ARG A 38 15.93 17.47 -5.16
CA ARG A 38 14.66 16.79 -4.94
C ARG A 38 13.83 16.75 -6.23
N PRO A 39 13.17 15.63 -6.53
CA PRO A 39 12.24 15.57 -7.65
C PRO A 39 11.16 16.65 -7.54
N HIS A 40 10.68 17.14 -8.70
CA HIS A 40 9.60 18.13 -8.73
C HIS A 40 8.34 17.57 -8.04
N PRO A 41 7.60 18.36 -7.24
CA PRO A 41 6.46 17.87 -6.45
C PRO A 41 5.42 17.07 -7.23
N ASP A 42 5.17 17.44 -8.49
CA ASP A 42 4.21 16.78 -9.39
C ASP A 42 4.57 15.34 -9.77
N VAL A 43 5.86 14.98 -9.74
CA VAL A 43 6.35 13.65 -10.13
C VAL A 43 7.06 12.94 -8.98
N ALA A 44 7.27 13.63 -7.86
CA ALA A 44 8.03 13.13 -6.72
C ALA A 44 7.52 11.76 -6.22
N GLY A 45 6.21 11.61 -6.05
CA GLY A 45 5.62 10.34 -5.62
C GLY A 45 5.95 9.17 -6.57
N THR A 46 5.86 9.40 -7.88
CA THR A 46 6.21 8.40 -8.90
C THR A 46 7.70 8.05 -8.86
N VAL A 47 8.57 9.07 -8.77
CA VAL A 47 10.03 8.90 -8.73
C VAL A 47 10.46 8.13 -7.47
N TYR A 48 9.87 8.46 -6.32
CA TYR A 48 10.14 7.77 -5.06
C TYR A 48 9.64 6.33 -5.08
N ASN A 49 8.41 6.10 -5.51
CA ASN A 49 7.84 4.76 -5.63
C ASN A 49 8.71 3.88 -6.52
N LEU A 50 9.10 4.38 -7.70
CA LEU A 50 9.96 3.65 -8.63
C LEU A 50 11.30 3.30 -7.97
N GLY A 51 11.94 4.29 -7.33
CA GLY A 51 13.23 4.10 -6.66
C GLY A 51 13.23 2.99 -5.60
N ILE A 52 12.09 2.78 -4.93
CA ILE A 52 11.94 1.72 -3.92
C ILE A 52 11.48 0.40 -4.53
N SER A 53 10.49 0.41 -5.43
CA SER A 53 9.96 -0.82 -6.02
C SER A 53 10.99 -1.57 -6.86
N SER A 54 11.93 -0.87 -7.50
CA SER A 54 13.04 -1.46 -8.25
C SER A 54 14.39 -1.40 -7.54
N GLY A 55 14.41 -0.95 -6.27
CA GLY A 55 15.62 -0.62 -5.53
C GLY A 55 16.12 -1.75 -4.62
N THR A 56 17.19 -1.46 -3.89
CA THR A 56 17.76 -2.32 -2.86
C THR A 56 17.28 -1.91 -1.46
N PHE A 57 17.70 -2.64 -0.43
CA PHE A 57 17.44 -2.25 0.95
C PHE A 57 18.04 -0.88 1.29
N GLU A 58 19.21 -0.54 0.73
CA GLU A 58 19.82 0.78 0.92
C GLU A 58 19.00 1.92 0.30
N ASP A 59 18.25 1.65 -0.78
CA ASP A 59 17.29 2.62 -1.33
C ASP A 59 16.14 2.85 -0.34
N TRP A 60 15.63 1.77 0.26
CA TRP A 60 14.57 1.85 1.25
C TRP A 60 15.03 2.54 2.55
N GLU A 61 16.22 2.24 3.06
CA GLU A 61 16.80 2.90 4.23
C GLU A 61 16.98 4.40 4.00
N PHE A 62 17.43 4.78 2.81
CA PHE A 62 17.51 6.19 2.43
C PHE A 62 16.14 6.85 2.48
N MET A 63 15.10 6.24 1.90
CA MET A 63 13.73 6.79 1.93
C MET A 63 13.19 6.90 3.36
N TYR A 64 13.45 5.90 4.21
CA TYR A 64 13.07 5.95 5.62
C TYR A 64 13.77 7.08 6.37
N ALA A 65 15.06 7.31 6.10
CA ALA A 65 15.79 8.45 6.67
C ALA A 65 15.21 9.80 6.22
N GLN A 66 14.75 9.92 4.98
CA GLN A 66 14.07 11.13 4.50
C GLN A 66 12.69 11.30 5.14
N TYR A 67 11.92 10.22 5.29
CA TYR A 67 10.64 10.22 6.03
C TYR A 67 10.80 10.71 7.47
N ALA A 68 11.83 10.23 8.18
CA ALA A 68 12.08 10.58 9.58
C ALA A 68 12.43 12.08 9.77
N LYS A 69 13.12 12.69 8.79
CA LYS A 69 13.55 14.10 8.84
C LYS A 69 12.50 15.08 8.30
N GLU A 70 11.51 14.61 7.54
CA GLU A 70 10.54 15.47 6.84
C GLU A 70 9.51 16.10 7.80
N LEU A 71 9.26 17.39 7.57
CA LEU A 71 8.34 18.23 8.35
C LEU A 71 7.08 18.58 7.55
N VAL A 72 7.16 18.57 6.22
CA VAL A 72 6.02 18.88 5.35
C VAL A 72 5.12 17.65 5.23
N ALA A 73 3.90 17.75 5.76
CA ALA A 73 2.97 16.62 5.90
C ALA A 73 2.67 15.90 4.56
N ASP A 74 2.32 16.65 3.50
CA ASP A 74 1.99 16.07 2.19
C ASP A 74 3.15 15.28 1.61
N GLU A 75 4.35 15.76 1.87
CA GLU A 75 5.56 15.22 1.32
C GLU A 75 6.05 14.01 2.14
N LYS A 76 5.89 14.07 3.46
CA LYS A 76 6.05 12.94 4.36
C LYS A 76 5.13 11.77 3.97
N LYS A 77 3.90 12.05 3.53
CA LYS A 77 2.98 11.02 3.00
C LYS A 77 3.48 10.38 1.70
N LYS A 78 4.17 11.13 0.82
CA LYS A 78 4.78 10.55 -0.40
C LYS A 78 5.92 9.61 -0.03
N TYR A 79 6.76 9.98 0.94
CA TYR A 79 7.80 9.09 1.46
C TYR A 79 7.22 7.84 2.09
N MET A 80 6.17 7.99 2.91
CA MET A 80 5.42 6.86 3.48
C MET A 80 4.90 5.91 2.40
N ARG A 81 4.28 6.46 1.34
CA ARG A 81 3.78 5.66 0.21
C ARG A 81 4.90 4.93 -0.54
N ALA A 82 6.05 5.57 -0.69
CA ALA A 82 7.22 5.02 -1.37
C ALA A 82 7.89 3.90 -0.59
N MET A 83 8.05 4.04 0.74
CA MET A 83 8.55 2.95 1.58
C MET A 83 7.71 1.69 1.43
N ALA A 84 6.39 1.84 1.30
CA ALA A 84 5.46 0.75 1.13
C ALA A 84 5.41 0.16 -0.30
N ALA A 85 6.16 0.72 -1.26
CA ALA A 85 6.24 0.18 -2.63
C ALA A 85 7.20 -1.01 -2.77
N THR A 86 7.89 -1.41 -1.70
CA THR A 86 8.77 -2.58 -1.67
C THR A 86 7.99 -3.89 -1.67
N GLU A 87 8.55 -4.92 -2.31
CA GLU A 87 8.08 -6.31 -2.26
C GLU A 87 9.01 -7.18 -1.38
N ASN A 88 9.99 -6.57 -0.69
CA ASN A 88 10.91 -7.30 0.19
C ASN A 88 10.23 -7.71 1.50
N VAL A 89 10.09 -9.02 1.72
CA VAL A 89 9.44 -9.62 2.89
C VAL A 89 10.01 -9.10 4.21
N THR A 90 11.34 -9.07 4.37
CA THR A 90 11.98 -8.61 5.62
C THR A 90 11.70 -7.14 5.89
N THR A 91 11.69 -6.31 4.84
CA THR A 91 11.34 -4.88 4.97
C THR A 91 9.87 -4.68 5.32
N ILE A 92 8.96 -5.43 4.70
CA ILE A 92 7.53 -5.38 5.01
C ILE A 92 7.27 -5.82 6.46
N ASP A 93 7.90 -6.91 6.89
CA ASP A 93 7.85 -7.39 8.28
C ASP A 93 8.32 -6.31 9.26
N PHE A 94 9.46 -5.66 8.99
CA PHE A 94 9.97 -4.56 9.80
C PHE A 94 8.98 -3.38 9.86
N MET A 95 8.37 -3.01 8.73
CA MET A 95 7.35 -1.95 8.69
C MET A 95 6.13 -2.28 9.57
N LEU A 96 5.60 -3.50 9.47
CA LEU A 96 4.41 -3.93 10.21
C LEU A 96 4.69 -4.13 11.70
N ASN A 97 5.76 -4.86 12.03
CA ASN A 97 6.04 -5.28 13.41
C ASN A 97 6.85 -4.25 14.22
N THR A 98 7.60 -3.36 13.57
CA THR A 98 8.36 -2.31 14.26
C THR A 98 7.73 -0.94 14.05
N LEU A 99 7.66 -0.46 12.81
CA LEU A 99 7.29 0.94 12.56
C LEU A 99 5.83 1.24 12.91
N ALA A 100 4.89 0.37 12.49
CA ALA A 100 3.46 0.59 12.73
C ALA A 100 3.07 0.53 14.23
N MET A 101 3.88 -0.18 15.03
CA MET A 101 3.65 -0.34 16.46
C MET A 101 4.25 0.80 17.29
N ASP A 102 5.22 1.55 16.76
CA ASP A 102 5.80 2.71 17.41
C ASP A 102 5.05 4.01 17.05
N LYS A 103 4.28 4.52 18.02
CA LYS A 103 3.49 5.76 17.89
C LYS A 103 4.34 7.02 17.69
N THR A 104 5.64 6.98 17.95
CA THR A 104 6.56 8.10 17.74
C THR A 104 7.08 8.16 16.29
N ILE A 105 7.03 7.04 15.57
CA ILE A 105 7.46 6.93 14.17
C ILE A 105 6.26 7.03 13.22
N ILE A 106 5.25 6.18 13.43
CA ILE A 106 3.98 6.21 12.70
C ILE A 106 2.91 6.76 13.64
N LEU A 107 2.53 8.02 13.40
CA LEU A 107 1.52 8.70 14.20
C LEU A 107 0.17 8.00 14.09
N GLU A 108 -0.63 8.09 15.15
CA GLU A 108 -1.92 7.40 15.24
C GLU A 108 -2.88 7.77 14.10
N GLN A 109 -2.89 9.04 13.69
CA GLN A 109 -3.69 9.55 12.57
C GLN A 109 -3.26 9.00 11.19
N ASP A 110 -2.00 8.56 11.06
CA ASP A 110 -1.43 8.07 9.79
C ASP A 110 -1.37 6.54 9.72
N PHE A 111 -1.61 5.85 10.85
CA PHE A 111 -1.52 4.39 10.97
C PHE A 111 -2.32 3.65 9.88
N PHE A 112 -3.62 3.94 9.73
CA PHE A 112 -4.45 3.24 8.75
C PHE A 112 -4.01 3.51 7.31
N THR A 113 -3.51 4.72 7.04
CA THR A 113 -2.96 5.06 5.71
C THR A 113 -1.69 4.25 5.45
N PHE A 114 -0.81 4.13 6.45
CA PHE A 114 0.42 3.35 6.34
C PHE A 114 0.14 1.87 6.08
N ILE A 115 -0.78 1.27 6.83
CA ILE A 115 -1.16 -0.14 6.64
C ILE A 115 -1.77 -0.39 5.25
N ASN A 116 -2.69 0.48 4.80
CA ASN A 116 -3.26 0.37 3.45
C ASN A 116 -2.21 0.53 2.34
N TYR A 117 -1.20 1.38 2.55
CA TYR A 117 -0.13 1.54 1.57
C TYR A 117 0.71 0.27 1.40
N ILE A 118 0.98 -0.44 2.50
CA ILE A 118 1.69 -1.72 2.46
C ILE A 118 0.86 -2.76 1.73
N SER A 119 -0.47 -2.77 1.91
CA SER A 119 -1.34 -3.75 1.25
C SER A 119 -1.50 -3.57 -0.26
N TYR A 120 -0.94 -2.52 -0.87
CA TYR A 120 -1.09 -2.27 -2.32
C TYR A 120 -0.12 -3.06 -3.20
N THR A 121 0.86 -3.74 -2.62
CA THR A 121 1.80 -4.62 -3.35
C THR A 121 1.38 -6.08 -3.21
N THR A 122 1.85 -6.98 -4.08
CA THR A 122 1.35 -8.36 -4.08
C THR A 122 1.77 -9.11 -2.82
N VAL A 123 3.03 -8.94 -2.39
CA VAL A 123 3.53 -9.52 -1.13
C VAL A 123 2.96 -8.75 0.06
N GLY A 124 2.87 -7.43 -0.05
CA GLY A 124 2.37 -6.56 1.01
C GLY A 124 0.90 -6.80 1.35
N GLU A 125 0.05 -7.07 0.36
CA GLU A 125 -1.36 -7.46 0.55
C GLU A 125 -1.46 -8.67 1.48
N ARG A 126 -0.76 -9.77 1.13
CA ARG A 126 -0.79 -11.03 1.88
C ARG A 126 -0.26 -10.86 3.30
N MET A 127 0.91 -10.22 3.42
CA MET A 127 1.54 -10.01 4.73
C MET A 127 0.70 -9.09 5.62
N THR A 128 0.10 -8.04 5.06
CA THR A 128 -0.76 -7.12 5.81
C THR A 128 -2.04 -7.80 6.26
N TRP A 129 -2.68 -8.58 5.39
CA TRP A 129 -3.87 -9.35 5.74
C TRP A 129 -3.61 -10.31 6.91
N ASP A 130 -2.55 -11.10 6.82
CA ASP A 130 -2.17 -12.04 7.88
C ASP A 130 -1.83 -11.30 9.17
N TRP A 131 -1.04 -10.22 9.07
CA TRP A 131 -0.63 -9.43 10.23
C TRP A 131 -1.84 -8.81 10.96
N VAL A 132 -2.80 -8.23 10.23
CA VAL A 132 -4.02 -7.65 10.81
C VAL A 132 -4.85 -8.72 11.52
N ARG A 133 -5.00 -9.91 10.93
CA ARG A 133 -5.74 -11.01 11.56
C ARG A 133 -5.08 -11.49 12.85
N VAL A 134 -3.76 -11.68 12.83
CA VAL A 134 -2.99 -12.12 14.00
C VAL A 134 -3.02 -11.10 15.14
N HIS A 135 -2.91 -9.81 14.80
CA HIS A 135 -2.84 -8.72 15.80
C HIS A 135 -4.20 -8.10 16.10
N TRP A 136 -5.30 -8.67 15.59
CA TRP A 136 -6.64 -8.11 15.72
C TRP A 136 -7.02 -7.71 17.15
N PRO A 137 -6.80 -8.55 18.19
CA PRO A 137 -7.13 -8.17 19.57
C PRO A 137 -6.38 -6.92 20.06
N GLN A 138 -5.11 -6.78 19.70
CA GLN A 138 -4.31 -5.61 20.07
C GLN A 138 -4.77 -4.35 19.33
N LEU A 139 -5.21 -4.50 18.07
CA LEU A 139 -5.75 -3.40 17.29
C LEU A 139 -7.12 -2.95 17.84
N VAL A 140 -7.97 -3.89 18.26
CA VAL A 140 -9.24 -3.61 18.95
C VAL A 140 -8.97 -2.84 20.25
N GLU A 141 -8.02 -3.28 21.06
CA GLU A 141 -7.63 -2.59 22.30
C GLU A 141 -7.09 -1.16 22.02
N ARG A 142 -6.28 -1.02 20.96
CA ARG A 142 -5.64 0.26 20.62
C ARG A 142 -6.62 1.31 20.10
N PHE A 143 -7.56 0.94 19.22
CA PHE A 143 -8.41 1.90 18.50
C PHE A 143 -9.88 1.89 18.95
N GLY A 144 -10.35 0.78 19.52
CA GLY A 144 -11.74 0.57 19.86
C GLY A 144 -12.64 0.31 18.65
N THR A 145 -13.70 -0.46 18.86
CA THR A 145 -14.60 -0.91 17.78
C THR A 145 -15.50 0.20 17.23
N ASN A 146 -15.60 1.33 17.91
CA ASN A 146 -16.38 2.49 17.46
C ASN A 146 -15.61 3.41 16.49
N ASP A 147 -14.29 3.24 16.34
CA ASP A 147 -13.49 4.02 15.40
C ASP A 147 -13.82 3.62 13.95
N ARG A 148 -14.21 4.61 13.14
CA ARG A 148 -14.64 4.39 11.74
C ARG A 148 -13.50 4.00 10.81
N ASN A 149 -12.27 4.46 11.08
CA ASN A 149 -11.10 4.10 10.27
C ASN A 149 -10.67 2.68 10.61
N PHE A 150 -10.72 2.30 11.89
CA PHE A 150 -10.49 0.91 12.31
C PHE A 150 -11.54 -0.03 11.74
N GLY A 151 -12.83 0.33 11.80
CA GLY A 151 -13.91 -0.45 11.20
C GLY A 151 -13.75 -0.69 9.69
N ARG A 152 -13.02 0.18 8.99
CA ARG A 152 -12.71 0.06 7.56
C ARG A 152 -11.37 -0.58 7.25
N LEU A 153 -10.53 -0.85 8.26
CA LEU A 153 -9.18 -1.38 8.05
C LEU A 153 -9.22 -2.72 7.31
N ALA A 154 -9.84 -3.75 7.90
CA ALA A 154 -9.93 -5.07 7.30
C ALA A 154 -10.73 -5.10 5.97
N PRO A 155 -11.86 -4.36 5.85
CA PRO A 155 -12.53 -4.14 4.56
C PRO A 155 -11.61 -3.60 3.46
N ASN A 156 -10.84 -2.55 3.73
CA ASN A 156 -10.00 -1.89 2.72
C ASN A 156 -8.88 -2.79 2.19
N ILE A 157 -8.25 -3.57 3.06
CA ILE A 157 -7.16 -4.47 2.67
C ILE A 157 -7.64 -5.72 1.94
N ALA A 158 -8.91 -6.13 2.14
CA ALA A 158 -9.49 -7.31 1.51
C ALA A 158 -10.31 -6.99 0.23
N ASN A 159 -10.60 -5.71 -0.02
CA ASN A 159 -11.52 -5.29 -1.08
C ASN A 159 -11.09 -5.71 -2.50
N ASP A 160 -9.78 -5.88 -2.72
CA ASP A 160 -9.19 -6.24 -4.01
C ASP A 160 -8.99 -7.77 -4.15
N PHE A 161 -9.40 -8.56 -3.16
CA PHE A 161 -9.38 -10.01 -3.28
C PHE A 161 -10.30 -10.45 -4.41
N LYS A 162 -9.84 -11.48 -5.12
CA LYS A 162 -10.44 -11.97 -6.37
C LYS A 162 -10.29 -13.48 -6.53
N THR A 163 -10.17 -14.19 -5.41
CA THR A 163 -10.01 -15.65 -5.38
C THR A 163 -10.95 -16.24 -4.33
N GLU A 164 -11.39 -17.46 -4.55
CA GLU A 164 -12.21 -18.23 -3.58
C GLU A 164 -11.54 -18.30 -2.20
N TYR A 165 -10.23 -18.47 -2.15
CA TYR A 165 -9.48 -18.46 -0.90
C TYR A 165 -9.56 -17.11 -0.19
N GLY A 166 -9.43 -16.01 -0.93
CA GLY A 166 -9.56 -14.66 -0.38
C GLY A 166 -10.97 -14.40 0.18
N LEU A 167 -12.00 -14.82 -0.56
CA LEU A 167 -13.40 -14.75 -0.11
C LEU A 167 -13.61 -15.53 1.18
N TRP A 168 -13.21 -16.81 1.19
CA TRP A 168 -13.31 -17.66 2.36
C TRP A 168 -12.56 -17.07 3.56
N SER A 169 -11.33 -16.60 3.36
CA SER A 169 -10.51 -16.06 4.44
C SER A 169 -11.11 -14.78 5.03
N ALA A 170 -11.68 -13.89 4.21
CA ALA A 170 -12.36 -12.69 4.68
C ALA A 170 -13.65 -13.01 5.42
N ALA A 171 -14.47 -13.92 4.87
CA ALA A 171 -15.73 -14.32 5.48
C ALA A 171 -15.52 -14.99 6.84
N ASP A 172 -14.57 -15.94 6.92
CA ASP A 172 -14.19 -16.61 8.16
C ASP A 172 -13.70 -15.59 9.20
N PHE A 173 -12.77 -14.70 8.80
CA PHE A 173 -12.25 -13.67 9.71
C PHE A 173 -13.35 -12.74 10.25
N PHE A 174 -14.27 -12.29 9.39
CA PHE A 174 -15.37 -11.41 9.80
C PHE A 174 -16.39 -12.11 10.68
N GLN A 175 -16.58 -13.43 10.51
CA GLN A 175 -17.41 -14.25 11.37
C GLN A 175 -16.77 -14.44 12.75
N VAL A 176 -15.51 -14.84 12.82
CA VAL A 176 -14.83 -15.08 14.12
C VAL A 176 -14.62 -13.80 14.92
N THR A 177 -14.60 -12.64 14.26
CA THR A 177 -14.47 -11.31 14.89
C THR A 177 -15.79 -10.51 14.87
N GLU A 178 -16.94 -11.17 14.74
CA GLU A 178 -18.25 -10.51 14.66
C GLU A 178 -18.55 -9.66 15.90
N ALA A 179 -18.18 -10.15 17.09
CA ALA A 179 -18.35 -9.41 18.35
C ALA A 179 -17.62 -8.06 18.37
N ASP A 180 -16.54 -7.93 17.59
CA ASP A 180 -15.73 -6.72 17.47
C ASP A 180 -16.09 -5.88 16.22
N ALA A 181 -17.19 -6.20 15.53
CA ALA A 181 -17.51 -5.57 14.25
C ALA A 181 -17.67 -4.05 14.35
N GLY A 182 -18.41 -3.57 15.36
CA GLY A 182 -18.60 -2.14 15.64
C GLY A 182 -18.89 -1.30 14.38
N ALA A 183 -18.12 -0.23 14.17
CA ALA A 183 -18.23 0.63 13.00
C ALA A 183 -17.91 -0.05 11.65
N GLY A 184 -17.36 -1.27 11.68
CA GLY A 184 -17.03 -2.09 10.52
C GLY A 184 -18.15 -3.03 10.06
N GLU A 185 -19.27 -3.18 10.78
CA GLU A 185 -20.32 -4.15 10.42
C GLU A 185 -20.83 -3.99 8.97
N GLY A 186 -21.18 -2.77 8.57
CA GLY A 186 -21.63 -2.47 7.21
C GLY A 186 -20.53 -2.64 6.15
N PRO A 187 -19.34 -2.03 6.34
CA PRO A 187 -18.20 -2.21 5.44
C PRO A 187 -17.82 -3.68 5.22
N ARG A 188 -17.79 -4.52 6.27
CA ARG A 188 -17.47 -5.95 6.14
C ARG A 188 -18.44 -6.68 5.21
N LYS A 189 -19.75 -6.45 5.34
CA LYS A 189 -20.77 -7.02 4.43
C LYS A 189 -20.55 -6.56 2.99
N SER A 190 -20.24 -5.29 2.80
CA SER A 190 -19.99 -4.71 1.47
C SER A 190 -18.73 -5.31 0.83
N THR A 191 -17.68 -5.54 1.61
CA THR A 191 -16.44 -6.16 1.12
C THR A 191 -16.66 -7.59 0.66
N ILE A 192 -17.43 -8.41 1.37
CA ILE A 192 -17.75 -9.78 0.91
C ILE A 192 -18.43 -9.75 -0.46
N ALA A 193 -19.46 -8.92 -0.63
CA ALA A 193 -20.13 -8.75 -1.93
C ALA A 193 -19.19 -8.22 -3.03
N GLN A 194 -18.22 -7.36 -2.68
CA GLN A 194 -17.23 -6.87 -3.63
C GLN A 194 -16.27 -7.98 -4.07
N ILE A 195 -15.82 -8.84 -3.15
CA ILE A 195 -14.93 -9.96 -3.48
C ILE A 195 -15.64 -10.96 -4.38
N GLU A 196 -16.90 -11.30 -4.08
CA GLU A 196 -17.76 -12.12 -4.96
C GLU A 196 -17.85 -11.49 -6.36
N SER A 197 -18.14 -10.19 -6.44
CA SER A 197 -18.19 -9.48 -7.72
C SER A 197 -16.85 -9.46 -8.46
N ASN A 198 -15.71 -9.44 -7.76
CA ASN A 198 -14.39 -9.49 -8.38
C ASN A 198 -14.10 -10.87 -8.99
N ILE A 199 -14.48 -11.94 -8.29
CA ILE A 199 -14.36 -13.33 -8.76
C ILE A 199 -15.23 -13.52 -10.01
N ASP A 200 -16.51 -13.16 -9.92
CA ASP A 200 -17.45 -13.25 -11.05
C ASP A 200 -16.93 -12.47 -12.27
N TRP A 201 -16.36 -11.29 -12.05
CA TRP A 201 -15.83 -10.48 -13.15
C TRP A 201 -14.64 -11.16 -13.85
N LEU A 202 -13.70 -11.75 -13.09
CA LEU A 202 -12.57 -12.47 -13.69
C LEU A 202 -13.05 -13.69 -14.47
N GLU A 203 -13.94 -14.50 -13.90
CA GLU A 203 -14.45 -15.71 -14.56
C GLU A 203 -15.15 -15.42 -15.89
N ASN A 204 -15.87 -14.30 -15.98
CA ASN A 204 -16.65 -13.97 -17.16
C ASN A 204 -15.90 -13.11 -18.21
N TYR A 205 -14.91 -12.32 -17.82
CA TYR A 205 -14.33 -11.30 -18.71
C TYR A 205 -12.81 -11.40 -18.91
N GLU A 206 -12.06 -12.13 -18.08
CA GLU A 206 -10.60 -12.18 -18.17
C GLU A 206 -10.13 -12.72 -19.54
N SER A 207 -10.72 -13.83 -19.99
CA SER A 207 -10.33 -14.46 -21.27
C SER A 207 -10.59 -13.54 -22.48
N ASP A 208 -11.73 -12.85 -22.50
CA ASP A 208 -12.10 -11.95 -23.59
C ASP A 208 -11.18 -10.72 -23.65
N ILE A 209 -10.82 -10.17 -22.49
CA ILE A 209 -9.92 -9.02 -22.39
C ILE A 209 -8.50 -9.41 -22.82
N LEU A 210 -8.01 -10.58 -22.41
CA LEU A 210 -6.70 -11.09 -22.84
C LEU A 210 -6.65 -11.26 -24.36
N ALA A 211 -7.67 -11.88 -24.95
CA ALA A 211 -7.75 -12.04 -26.41
C ALA A 211 -7.79 -10.68 -27.13
N TRP A 212 -8.52 -9.70 -26.59
CA TRP A 212 -8.57 -8.35 -27.15
C TRP A 212 -7.20 -7.65 -27.09
N LEU A 213 -6.50 -7.73 -25.95
CA LEU A 213 -5.16 -7.15 -25.76
C LEU A 213 -4.11 -7.79 -26.67
N GLU A 214 -4.19 -9.09 -26.92
CA GLU A 214 -3.27 -9.78 -27.85
C GLU A 214 -3.52 -9.41 -29.33
N SER A 215 -4.72 -8.93 -29.65
CA SER A 215 -5.11 -8.56 -31.01
C SER A 215 -4.78 -7.11 -31.41
N HIS A 216 -4.28 -6.30 -30.48
CA HIS A 216 -3.96 -4.87 -30.68
C HIS A 216 -2.57 -4.52 -30.17
#